data_AF-A0A1F6ANH0-F1
#
_entry.id   AF-A0A1F6ANH0-F1
#
_cell.length_a   1.000
_cell.length_b   1.000
_cell.length_c   1.000
_cell.angle_alpha   90.00
_cell.angle_beta   90.00
_cell.angle_gamma   90.00
#
_symmetry.space_group_name_H-M   'P 1'
#
loop_
_entity.id
_entity.type
_entity.pdbx_description
1 polymer ?
#
loop_
_entity_poly.entity_id
_entity_poly.type
_entity_poly.pdbx_seq_one_letter_code
_entity_poly.pdbx_strand_id
1 'polypeptide(L)'
;MLQRTQLMLDRQLKQDLMFLSQVKNQSMSELVRKFVSEKVREEKKKIRKTKLSDPIESLLKMAKKAEEIDKKYGYSGPTDWSINHDHYLYGTPKKKT
;
A
#
# COMPACT_ATOMS: atom_id res chain seq x y z
N MET A 1 27.58 -3.37 13.73
CA MET A 1 28.68 -2.37 13.68
C MET A 1 28.10 -1.04 13.20
N LEU A 2 28.40 0.08 13.87
CA LEU A 2 27.98 1.41 13.41
C LEU A 2 28.88 1.85 12.25
N GLN A 3 28.28 2.32 11.17
CA GLN A 3 28.98 2.93 10.03
C GLN A 3 28.78 4.45 10.08
N ARG A 4 29.86 5.20 9.81
CA ARG A 4 29.83 6.66 9.75
C ARG A 4 29.65 7.09 8.30
N THR A 5 28.66 7.95 8.08
CA THR A 5 28.34 8.49 6.75
C THR A 5 28.33 10.01 6.82
N GLN A 6 28.84 10.66 5.78
CA GLN A 6 28.75 12.11 5.61
C GLN A 6 27.59 12.41 4.66
N LEU A 7 26.73 13.34 5.03
CA LEU A 7 25.55 13.73 4.27
C LEU A 7 25.58 15.25 4.07
N MET A 8 25.32 15.70 2.85
CA MET A 8 25.01 17.10 2.60
C MET A 8 23.54 17.33 2.92
N LEU A 9 23.26 18.35 3.74
CA LEU A 9 21.92 18.75 4.15
C LEU A 9 21.76 20.23 3.85
N ASP A 10 20.54 20.62 3.53
CA ASP A 10 20.20 22.03 3.41
C ASP A 10 20.43 22.75 4.73
N ARG A 11 20.83 24.02 4.63
CA ARG A 11 21.15 24.84 5.81
C ARG A 11 19.97 24.95 6.77
N GLN A 12 18.77 25.11 6.23
CA GLN A 12 17.54 25.18 7.02
C GLN A 12 17.31 23.88 7.80
N LEU A 13 17.40 22.74 7.13
CA LEU A 13 17.18 21.44 7.76
C LEU A 13 18.20 21.17 8.88
N LYS A 14 19.45 21.60 8.71
CA LYS A 14 20.46 21.52 9.78
C LYS A 14 20.08 22.39 10.98
N GLN A 15 19.56 23.60 10.77
CA GLN A 15 19.10 24.47 11.85
C GLN A 15 17.92 23.86 12.60
N ASP A 16 16.94 23.32 11.88
CA ASP A 16 15.77 22.66 12.48
C ASP A 16 16.18 21.44 13.31
N LEU A 17 17.14 20.65 12.83
CA LEU A 17 17.71 19.51 13.56
C LEU A 17 18.46 19.94 14.82
N MET A 18 19.20 21.05 14.77
CA MET A 18 19.86 21.62 15.95
C MET A 18 18.85 22.09 16.99
N PHE A 19 17.80 22.80 16.56
CA PHE A 19 16.72 23.23 17.44
C PHE A 19 16.05 22.03 18.12
N LEU A 20 15.68 21.01 17.34
CA LEU A 20 15.08 19.78 17.86
C LEU A 20 16.01 19.03 18.81
N SER A 21 17.32 19.03 18.56
CA SER A 21 18.34 18.45 19.44
C SER A 21 18.36 19.12 20.81
N GLN A 22 18.27 20.46 20.84
CA GLN A 22 18.20 21.23 22.08
C GLN A 22 16.91 20.97 22.84
N VAL A 23 15.76 21.04 22.15
CA VAL A 23 14.44 20.87 22.77
C VAL A 23 14.26 19.46 23.33
N LYS A 24 14.74 18.43 22.63
CA LYS A 24 14.59 17.02 23.05
C LYS A 24 15.71 16.53 23.95
N ASN A 25 16.73 17.36 24.20
CA ASN A 25 17.94 16.99 24.95
C ASN A 25 18.59 15.69 24.42
N GLN A 26 18.67 15.57 23.09
CA GLN A 26 19.21 14.40 22.39
C GLN A 26 20.28 14.83 21.40
N SER A 27 21.27 13.97 21.14
CA SER A 27 22.28 14.27 20.13
C SER A 27 21.66 14.32 18.73
N MET A 28 22.12 15.24 17.88
CA MET A 28 21.66 15.34 16.49
C MET A 28 21.84 14.03 15.73
N SER A 29 22.94 13.30 15.98
CA SER A 29 23.20 11.99 15.40
C SER A 29 22.15 10.93 15.78
N GLU A 30 21.66 10.96 17.02
CA GLU A 30 20.64 10.04 17.49
C GLU A 30 19.27 10.35 16.90
N LEU A 31 18.92 11.64 16.80
CA LEU A 31 17.72 12.09 16.11
C LEU A 31 17.71 11.62 14.65
N VAL A 32 18.79 11.89 13.91
CA VAL A 32 18.90 11.48 12.50
C VAL A 32 18.80 9.96 12.38
N ARG A 33 19.48 9.18 13.24
CA ARG A 33 19.37 7.72 13.24
C ARG A 33 17.93 7.25 13.45
N LYS A 34 17.21 7.83 14.41
CA LYS A 34 15.83 7.47 14.71
C LYS A 34 14.92 7.75 13.51
N PHE A 35 14.95 8.97 12.98
CA PHE A 35 14.16 9.37 11.82
C PHE A 35 14.43 8.49 10.59
N VAL A 36 15.69 8.25 10.26
CA VAL A 36 16.07 7.40 9.13
C VAL A 36 15.60 5.96 9.36
N SER A 37 15.76 5.43 10.58
CA SER A 37 15.34 4.06 10.88
C SER A 37 13.83 3.86 10.77
N GLU A 38 13.04 4.84 11.22
CA GLU A 38 11.58 4.83 11.15
C GLU A 38 11.13 4.89 9.68
N LYS A 39 11.65 5.85 8.91
CA LYS A 39 11.31 5.99 7.49
C LYS A 39 11.71 4.77 6.66
N VAL A 40 12.90 4.21 6.87
CA VAL A 40 13.34 2.99 6.17
C VAL A 40 12.43 1.80 6.53
N ARG A 41 11.99 1.67 7.78
CA ARG A 41 11.04 0.62 8.18
C ARG A 41 9.68 0.79 7.51
N GLU A 42 9.17 2.01 7.44
CA GLU A 42 7.90 2.32 6.76
C GLU A 42 7.98 1.96 5.27
N GLU A 43 9.01 2.41 4.57
CA GLU A 43 9.20 2.14 3.14
C GLU A 43 9.40 0.63 2.87
N LYS A 44 10.19 -0.07 3.70
CA LYS A 44 10.31 -1.53 3.60
C LYS A 44 8.98 -2.24 3.77
N LYS A 45 8.11 -1.79 4.69
CA LYS A 45 6.77 -2.36 4.87
C LYS A 45 5.89 -2.12 3.64
N LYS A 46 5.92 -0.91 3.06
CA LYS A 46 5.18 -0.60 1.83
C LYS A 46 5.61 -1.52 0.68
N ILE A 47 6.92 -1.60 0.42
CA ILE A 47 7.47 -2.42 -0.66
C ILE A 47 7.19 -3.90 -0.45
N ARG A 48 7.28 -4.41 0.80
CA ARG A 48 6.91 -5.79 1.09
C ARG A 48 5.44 -6.06 0.82
N LYS A 49 4.53 -5.14 1.18
CA LYS A 49 3.11 -5.29 0.89
C LYS A 49 2.82 -5.34 -0.62
N THR A 50 3.50 -4.54 -1.43
CA THR A 50 3.36 -4.57 -2.89
C THR A 50 4.03 -5.77 -3.55
N LYS A 51 5.09 -6.34 -2.97
CA LYS A 51 5.76 -7.54 -3.50
C LYS A 51 5.15 -8.86 -3.03
N LEU A 52 4.53 -8.91 -1.85
CA LEU A 52 3.91 -10.14 -1.31
C LEU A 52 2.46 -10.35 -1.77
N SER A 53 1.83 -9.40 -2.46
CA SER A 53 0.56 -9.70 -3.12
C SER A 53 0.85 -10.56 -4.34
N ASP A 54 0.90 -11.88 -4.13
CA ASP A 54 0.87 -12.85 -5.20
C ASP A 54 -0.38 -12.53 -6.05
N PRO A 55 -0.23 -12.18 -7.34
CA PRO A 55 -1.35 -11.78 -8.18
C PRO A 55 -2.50 -12.80 -8.14
N ILE A 56 -2.14 -14.08 -8.01
CA ILE A 56 -3.08 -15.20 -7.89
C ILE A 56 -3.87 -15.12 -6.58
N GLU A 57 -3.22 -14.86 -5.45
CA GLU A 57 -3.89 -14.74 -4.15
C GLU A 57 -4.81 -13.52 -4.08
N SER A 58 -4.42 -12.42 -4.75
CA SER A 58 -5.26 -11.23 -4.90
C SER A 58 -6.53 -11.51 -5.72
N LEU A 59 -6.39 -12.22 -6.85
CA LEU A 59 -7.51 -12.65 -7.68
C LEU A 59 -8.42 -13.62 -6.93
N LEU A 60 -7.86 -14.55 -6.16
CA LEU A 60 -8.61 -15.50 -5.33
C LEU A 60 -9.40 -14.79 -4.23
N LYS A 61 -8.82 -13.73 -3.62
CA LYS A 61 -9.53 -12.87 -2.66
C LYS A 61 -10.66 -12.08 -3.29
N MET A 62 -10.48 -11.58 -4.51
CA MET A 62 -11.56 -10.90 -5.24
C MET A 62 -12.70 -11.86 -5.56
N ALA A 63 -12.40 -13.07 -6.04
CA ALA A 63 -13.40 -14.09 -6.33
C ALA A 63 -14.21 -14.46 -5.07
N LYS A 64 -13.54 -14.72 -3.94
CA LYS A 64 -14.21 -15.00 -2.66
C LYS A 64 -15.09 -13.85 -2.18
N LYS A 65 -14.63 -12.60 -2.31
CA LYS A 65 -15.44 -11.43 -1.96
C LYS A 65 -16.66 -11.26 -2.86
N ALA A 66 -16.54 -11.56 -4.15
CA ALA A 66 -17.67 -11.54 -5.08
C ALA A 66 -18.73 -12.57 -4.67
N GLU A 67 -18.32 -13.79 -4.32
CA GLU A 67 -19.22 -14.84 -3.80
C GLU A 67 -19.89 -14.44 -2.48
N GLU A 68 -19.17 -13.77 -1.56
CA GLU A 68 -19.74 -13.27 -0.31
C GLU A 68 -20.78 -12.16 -0.53
N ILE A 69 -20.53 -11.26 -1.48
CA ILE A 69 -21.48 -10.20 -1.85
C ILE A 69 -22.73 -10.80 -2.48
N ASP A 70 -22.58 -11.78 -3.38
CA ASP A 70 -23.71 -12.50 -3.98
C ASP A 70 -24.57 -13.17 -2.90
N LYS A 71 -23.94 -13.91 -1.97
CA LYS A 71 -24.64 -14.56 -0.84
C LYS A 71 -25.35 -13.57 0.09
N LYS A 72 -24.75 -12.40 0.34
CA LYS A 72 -25.27 -11.42 1.31
C LYS A 72 -26.38 -10.53 0.75
N TYR A 73 -26.31 -10.19 -0.53
CA TYR A 73 -27.24 -9.26 -1.17
C TYR A 73 -28.17 -9.92 -2.19
N GLY A 74 -28.04 -11.25 -2.40
CA GLY A 74 -28.79 -11.99 -3.41
C GLY A 74 -28.48 -11.53 -4.84
N TYR A 75 -27.33 -10.89 -5.04
CA TYR A 75 -26.96 -10.29 -6.31
C TYR A 75 -26.31 -11.32 -7.22
N SER A 76 -27.16 -12.16 -7.82
CA SER A 76 -26.76 -13.10 -8.87
C SER A 76 -26.59 -12.34 -10.18
N GLY A 77 -25.48 -11.60 -10.27
CA GLY A 77 -25.01 -11.03 -11.52
C GLY A 77 -24.59 -12.16 -12.48
N PRO A 78 -24.63 -11.94 -13.80
CA PRO A 78 -24.14 -12.95 -14.74
C PRO A 78 -22.68 -13.30 -14.43
N THR A 79 -22.31 -14.57 -14.50
CA THR A 79 -20.95 -15.05 -14.24
C THR A 79 -20.07 -15.04 -15.49
N ASP A 80 -20.65 -14.72 -16.65
CA ASP A 80 -20.09 -14.85 -17.99
C ASP A 80 -19.68 -13.52 -18.65
N TRP A 81 -19.43 -12.47 -17.86
CA TRP A 81 -19.07 -11.14 -18.38
C TRP A 81 -17.84 -11.14 -19.28
N SER A 82 -16.83 -11.94 -18.95
CA SER A 82 -15.61 -12.03 -19.76
C SER A 82 -15.88 -12.64 -21.14
N ILE A 83 -16.85 -13.55 -21.22
CA ILE A 83 -17.19 -14.29 -22.44
C ILE A 83 -18.17 -13.49 -23.30
N ASN A 84 -19.14 -12.84 -22.66
CA ASN A 84 -20.28 -12.19 -23.32
C ASN A 84 -20.28 -10.67 -23.16
N HIS A 85 -19.09 -10.06 -23.16
CA HIS A 85 -18.92 -8.61 -23.01
C HIS A 85 -19.72 -7.82 -24.04
N ASP A 86 -19.73 -8.23 -25.31
CA ASP A 86 -20.52 -7.58 -26.37
C ASP A 86 -22.03 -7.63 -26.10
N HIS A 87 -22.53 -8.74 -25.53
CA HIS A 87 -23.93 -8.87 -25.15
C HIS A 87 -24.32 -7.92 -24.01
N TYR A 88 -23.41 -7.66 -23.07
CA TYR A 88 -23.67 -6.73 -21.96
C TYR A 88 -23.41 -5.27 -22.33
N LEU A 89 -22.51 -5.00 -23.27
CA LEU A 89 -22.27 -3.66 -23.79
C LEU A 89 -23.37 -3.20 -24.76
N TYR A 90 -23.92 -4.11 -25.56
CA TYR A 90 -24.80 -3.75 -26.68
C TYR A 90 -26.16 -4.48 -26.70
N GLY A 91 -26.47 -5.36 -25.74
CA GLY A 91 -27.69 -6.19 -25.73
C GLY A 91 -28.72 -5.85 -24.64
N THR A 92 -29.99 -6.11 -24.96
CA THR A 92 -31.15 -6.08 -24.03
C THR A 92 -31.02 -7.14 -22.92
N PRO A 93 -31.63 -6.93 -21.73
CA PRO A 93 -31.37 -7.73 -20.52
C PRO A 93 -31.55 -9.24 -20.73
N LYS A 94 -30.51 -10.02 -20.39
CA LYS A 94 -30.50 -11.48 -20.43
C LYS A 94 -31.62 -12.05 -19.54
N LYS A 95 -32.56 -12.78 -20.13
CA LYS A 95 -33.61 -13.48 -19.37
C LYS A 95 -32.99 -14.62 -18.55
N LYS A 96 -33.34 -14.68 -17.27
CA LYS A 96 -32.96 -15.79 -16.38
C LYS A 96 -33.60 -17.08 -16.89
N THR A 97 -32.79 -18.13 -17.01
CA THR A 97 -33.23 -19.53 -17.14
C THR A 97 -33.20 -20.17 -15.76
#